data_AF-A0A2V2N5G7-F1
#
_entry.id   AF-A0A2V2N5G7-F1
#
_cell.length_a   1.000
_cell.length_b   1.000
_cell.length_c   1.000
_cell.angle_alpha   90.00
_cell.angle_beta   90.00
_cell.angle_gamma   90.00
#
_symmetry.space_group_name_H-M   'P 1'
#
loop_
_entity.id
_entity.type
_entity.pdbx_description
1 polymer ?
#
loop_
_entity_poly.entity_id
_entity_poly.type
_entity_poly.pdbx_seq_one_letter_code
_entity_poly.pdbx_strand_id
1 'polypeptide(L)'
;MNPSPWYCILLVLLLAVSAVGQGEAVDSSGGVVSTQVTTLASLEIPPKATVSTTVKTTIAPIHTKEPVIKPPVDQSSVTPSGTPTPEIPQVKPTPTGVKATGTPEGKLTGNLNDNESASTYFQWGRAYEDAGDYSAAIEEYDRAIAREPYYADAWYHKALCYESLGMWDEAYQSYRFLLTIDPGYPATANSTGIRVNNTTDHRPVSAPPPQGNPLIWIASGVVIAGLFAAGFVLYHRRKFLEAVKTGEISISTRSLQTNPGPFPDLDAIAADVEPYFTGDPEIFKVVLRLSLEIAREGREGKPVGTAFILGDSNAVLERSRQLILNPVSGHSEEDRLITNPDMRENIKELSLVDGAFVIRENGIVEAAGRYISIDTSGVTLPKGFGTRHVSVAAITQETDSLGIVVSESGGVVRVFAKGKVIVETM
;
A
#
# COMPACT_ATOMS: atom_id res chain seq x y z
N MET A 1 54.87 -30.36 9.19
CA MET A 1 53.69 -29.67 8.64
C MET A 1 53.12 -28.81 9.75
N ASN A 2 53.36 -27.49 9.69
CA ASN A 2 52.79 -26.57 10.67
C ASN A 2 51.32 -26.33 10.32
N PRO A 3 50.37 -26.53 11.25
CA PRO A 3 49.00 -26.13 11.01
C PRO A 3 48.99 -24.62 10.78
N SER A 4 48.34 -24.20 9.70
CA SER A 4 48.26 -22.82 9.28
C SER A 4 47.61 -21.93 10.35
N PRO A 5 48.05 -20.67 10.50
CA PRO A 5 47.68 -19.78 11.60
C PRO A 5 46.17 -19.51 11.74
N TRP A 6 45.37 -19.75 10.68
CA TRP A 6 43.92 -19.63 10.73
C TRP A 6 43.25 -20.68 11.63
N TYR A 7 43.86 -21.86 11.81
CA TYR A 7 43.28 -22.89 12.66
C TYR A 7 43.37 -22.52 14.15
N CYS A 8 44.46 -21.86 14.56
CA CYS A 8 44.60 -21.34 15.92
C CYS A 8 43.59 -20.21 16.21
N ILE A 9 43.33 -19.36 15.22
CA ILE A 9 42.33 -18.28 15.36
C ILE A 9 40.92 -18.86 15.45
N LEU A 10 40.59 -19.85 14.61
CA LEU A 10 39.30 -20.55 14.65
C LEU A 10 39.07 -21.26 16.00
N LEU A 11 40.12 -21.88 16.56
CA LEU A 11 40.05 -22.61 17.83
C LEU A 11 39.91 -21.66 19.03
N VAL A 12 40.58 -20.49 19.00
CA VAL A 12 40.39 -19.44 20.00
C VAL A 12 39.00 -18.82 19.92
N LEU A 13 38.44 -18.68 18.71
CA LEU A 13 37.07 -18.18 18.50
C LEU A 13 36.01 -19.18 18.96
N LEU A 14 36.21 -20.48 18.71
CA LEU A 14 35.35 -21.56 19.21
C LEU A 14 35.37 -21.68 20.73
N LEU A 15 36.54 -21.47 21.35
CA LEU A 15 36.67 -21.43 22.81
C LEU A 15 36.05 -20.16 23.43
N ALA A 16 36.14 -19.01 22.75
CA ALA A 16 35.51 -17.77 23.20
C ALA A 16 33.97 -17.82 23.13
N VAL A 17 33.41 -18.45 22.09
CA VAL A 17 31.95 -18.64 21.96
C VAL A 17 31.40 -19.60 23.03
N SER A 18 32.21 -20.55 23.48
CA SER A 18 31.84 -21.47 24.57
C SER A 18 31.88 -20.81 25.96
N ALA A 19 32.66 -19.73 26.12
CA ALA A 19 32.83 -19.03 27.39
C ALA A 19 31.75 -17.96 27.68
N VAL A 20 30.95 -17.58 26.68
CA VAL A 20 29.87 -16.57 26.84
C VAL A 20 28.54 -17.19 27.27
N GLY A 21 28.48 -18.52 27.40
CA GLY A 21 27.28 -19.28 27.72
C GLY A 21 27.08 -19.66 29.19
N GLN A 22 27.71 -18.99 30.17
CA GLN A 22 27.40 -19.21 31.59
C GLN A 22 27.22 -17.88 32.33
N GLY A 23 25.99 -17.38 32.29
CA GLY A 23 25.46 -16.48 33.33
C GLY A 23 24.57 -17.32 34.24
N GLU A 24 25.05 -17.59 35.44
CA GLU A 24 24.25 -18.23 36.50
C GLU A 24 23.09 -17.31 36.90
N ALA A 25 21.86 -17.85 36.85
CA ALA A 25 20.73 -17.27 37.56
C ALA A 25 20.72 -17.84 38.98
N VAL A 26 20.92 -16.97 39.97
CA VAL A 26 20.67 -17.28 41.39
C VAL A 26 19.18 -17.13 41.63
N ASP A 27 18.49 -18.24 41.90
CA ASP A 27 17.14 -18.24 42.44
C ASP A 27 17.17 -18.49 43.95
N SER A 28 16.35 -17.73 44.67
CA SER A 28 16.16 -17.80 46.12
C SER A 28 15.29 -18.98 46.54
N SER A 29 15.79 -20.20 46.39
CA SER A 29 15.29 -21.38 47.13
C SER A 29 16.28 -22.53 46.95
N GLY A 30 17.07 -22.82 47.98
CA GLY A 30 18.10 -23.85 47.96
C GLY A 30 17.57 -25.22 47.56
N GLY A 31 18.17 -25.82 46.53
CA GLY A 31 17.95 -27.20 46.11
C GLY A 31 18.96 -27.62 45.04
N VAL A 32 19.92 -28.46 45.42
CA VAL A 32 20.96 -29.02 44.55
C VAL A 32 20.39 -30.19 43.74
N VAL A 33 20.55 -30.20 42.41
CA VAL A 33 20.48 -31.44 41.62
C VAL A 33 21.54 -31.41 40.52
N SER A 34 22.44 -32.40 40.55
CA SER A 34 23.60 -32.57 39.67
C SER A 34 23.16 -33.03 38.27
N THR A 35 23.72 -32.43 37.22
CA THR A 35 23.57 -32.93 35.85
C THR A 35 24.76 -33.82 35.50
N GLN A 36 24.55 -35.13 35.45
CA GLN A 36 25.53 -36.07 34.88
C GLN A 36 25.34 -36.15 33.36
N VAL A 37 26.45 -36.06 32.65
CA VAL A 37 26.59 -36.35 31.22
C VAL A 37 26.95 -37.83 31.08
N THR A 38 26.15 -38.60 30.33
CA THR A 38 26.55 -39.93 29.85
C THR A 38 26.31 -40.05 28.35
N THR A 39 27.37 -40.37 27.63
CA THR A 39 27.47 -40.62 26.19
C THR A 39 27.11 -42.06 25.79
N LEU A 40 26.50 -42.18 24.59
CA LEU A 40 26.56 -43.23 23.56
C LEU A 40 26.13 -44.69 23.86
N ALA A 41 25.11 -45.18 23.14
CA ALA A 41 25.21 -46.32 22.20
C ALA A 41 23.88 -46.65 21.46
N SER A 42 23.99 -46.73 20.12
CA SER A 42 23.45 -47.70 19.15
C SER A 42 21.96 -48.15 19.07
N LEU A 43 21.50 -48.22 17.79
CA LEU A 43 20.49 -49.14 17.19
C LEU A 43 19.04 -48.95 17.70
N GLU A 44 17.95 -48.89 16.93
CA GLU A 44 17.54 -49.51 15.67
C GLU A 44 16.27 -48.78 15.16
N ILE A 45 16.01 -48.81 13.86
CA ILE A 45 14.81 -48.24 13.22
C ILE A 45 13.65 -49.25 13.32
N PRO A 46 12.46 -48.92 13.85
CA PRO A 46 11.27 -49.75 13.64
C PRO A 46 10.49 -49.33 12.37
N PRO A 47 9.90 -50.29 11.65
CA PRO A 47 9.24 -50.05 10.37
C PRO A 47 7.87 -49.39 10.51
N LYS A 48 7.59 -48.44 9.62
CA LYS A 48 6.29 -47.76 9.46
C LYS A 48 5.28 -48.75 8.87
N ALA A 49 4.25 -49.09 9.63
CA ALA A 49 3.14 -49.90 9.18
C ALA A 49 2.29 -49.17 8.14
N THR A 50 2.09 -49.86 7.02
CA THR A 50 1.19 -49.52 5.92
C THR A 50 -0.27 -49.71 6.36
N VAL A 51 -1.09 -48.66 6.25
CA VAL A 51 -2.55 -48.79 6.20
C VAL A 51 -3.02 -48.13 4.91
N SER A 52 -3.37 -48.95 3.92
CA SER A 52 -4.06 -48.49 2.72
C SER A 52 -5.53 -48.31 3.04
N THR A 53 -6.06 -47.10 2.92
CA THR A 53 -7.49 -46.88 2.76
C THR A 53 -7.68 -46.12 1.45
N THR A 54 -8.15 -46.85 0.46
CA THR A 54 -8.50 -46.38 -0.88
C THR A 54 -9.71 -45.44 -0.78
N VAL A 55 -9.50 -44.13 -0.90
CA VAL A 55 -10.59 -43.19 -1.15
C VAL A 55 -10.68 -42.97 -2.66
N LYS A 56 -11.79 -43.45 -3.21
CA LYS A 56 -12.19 -43.37 -4.61
C LYS A 56 -12.50 -41.91 -4.96
N THR A 57 -11.61 -41.25 -5.70
CA THR A 57 -11.84 -39.91 -6.25
C THR A 57 -13.04 -39.96 -7.20
N THR A 58 -14.20 -39.47 -6.76
CA THR A 58 -15.36 -39.23 -7.61
C THR A 58 -15.35 -37.75 -7.98
N ILE A 59 -14.79 -37.45 -9.16
CA ILE A 59 -15.02 -36.19 -9.85
C ILE A 59 -16.42 -36.31 -10.48
N ALA A 60 -17.39 -35.59 -9.94
CA ALA A 60 -18.68 -35.41 -10.59
C ALA A 60 -18.61 -34.13 -11.45
N PRO A 61 -18.88 -34.19 -12.77
CA PRO A 61 -19.00 -33.01 -13.60
C PRO A 61 -20.35 -32.34 -13.30
N ILE A 62 -20.33 -31.08 -12.85
CA ILE A 62 -21.56 -30.27 -12.78
C ILE A 62 -21.87 -29.82 -14.20
N HIS A 63 -22.89 -30.46 -14.76
CA HIS A 63 -23.58 -30.09 -16.00
C HIS A 63 -24.05 -28.63 -15.95
N THR A 64 -23.41 -27.76 -16.72
CA THR A 64 -24.03 -26.53 -17.20
C THR A 64 -24.91 -26.89 -18.39
N LYS A 65 -26.22 -27.00 -18.18
CA LYS A 65 -27.18 -26.94 -19.29
C LYS A 65 -27.26 -25.48 -19.73
N GLU A 66 -26.67 -25.18 -20.88
CA GLU A 66 -26.96 -23.95 -21.62
C GLU A 66 -28.47 -23.87 -21.92
N PRO A 67 -29.14 -22.72 -21.72
CA PRO A 67 -30.48 -22.53 -22.22
C PRO A 67 -30.45 -22.37 -23.74
N VAL A 68 -31.20 -23.23 -24.43
CA VAL A 68 -31.43 -23.20 -25.88
C VAL A 68 -32.15 -21.90 -26.26
N ILE A 69 -31.44 -20.98 -26.93
CA ILE A 69 -32.06 -19.83 -27.59
C ILE A 69 -32.62 -20.31 -28.93
N LYS A 70 -33.94 -20.26 -29.10
CA LYS A 70 -34.60 -20.44 -30.41
C LYS A 70 -34.31 -19.23 -31.30
N PRO A 71 -34.05 -19.41 -32.61
CA PRO A 71 -33.89 -18.29 -33.52
C PRO A 71 -35.25 -17.60 -33.78
N PRO A 72 -35.34 -16.26 -33.83
CA PRO A 72 -36.51 -15.59 -34.37
C PRO A 72 -36.49 -15.66 -35.90
N VAL A 73 -37.68 -15.95 -36.44
CA VAL A 73 -37.99 -16.02 -37.87
C VAL A 73 -37.90 -14.63 -38.51
N ASP A 74 -37.33 -14.63 -39.70
CA ASP A 74 -37.13 -13.53 -40.64
C ASP A 74 -38.46 -13.06 -41.27
N GLN A 75 -38.76 -11.75 -41.23
CA GLN A 75 -39.57 -11.07 -42.25
C GLN A 75 -39.07 -9.64 -42.47
N SER A 76 -38.77 -9.38 -43.74
CA SER A 76 -38.05 -8.25 -44.31
C SER A 76 -38.87 -6.96 -44.50
N SER A 77 -38.15 -5.90 -44.89
CA SER A 77 -38.56 -4.55 -45.36
C SER A 77 -38.85 -3.54 -44.23
N VAL A 78 -38.09 -2.44 -44.08
CA VAL A 78 -37.98 -1.30 -45.01
C VAL A 78 -36.58 -0.62 -44.98
N THR A 79 -36.21 -0.11 -46.16
CA THR A 79 -35.04 0.64 -46.67
C THR A 79 -34.46 1.79 -45.80
N PRO A 80 -33.14 2.08 -45.87
CA PRO A 80 -32.47 3.12 -45.08
C PRO A 80 -32.51 4.51 -45.73
N SER A 81 -32.55 5.57 -44.92
CA SER A 81 -32.40 6.97 -45.36
C SER A 81 -31.46 7.73 -44.42
N GLY A 82 -30.34 8.19 -44.96
CA GLY A 82 -29.72 9.48 -44.60
C GLY A 82 -28.79 9.53 -43.39
N THR A 83 -27.51 9.23 -43.62
CA THR A 83 -26.37 9.75 -42.84
C THR A 83 -26.09 11.21 -43.24
N PRO A 84 -25.72 12.08 -42.31
CA PRO A 84 -24.75 13.14 -42.60
C PRO A 84 -23.46 12.94 -41.80
N THR A 85 -22.39 12.76 -42.55
CA THR A 85 -20.98 12.77 -42.15
C THR A 85 -20.57 14.17 -41.66
N PRO A 86 -19.88 14.32 -40.53
CA PRO A 86 -19.10 15.53 -40.25
C PRO A 86 -17.76 15.46 -41.01
N GLU A 87 -17.55 16.40 -41.92
CA GLU A 87 -16.29 16.62 -42.62
C GLU A 87 -15.15 16.97 -41.65
N ILE A 88 -14.01 16.31 -41.81
CA ILE A 88 -12.74 16.66 -41.17
C ILE A 88 -12.00 17.63 -42.11
N PRO A 89 -11.70 18.88 -41.70
CA PRO A 89 -10.90 19.77 -42.52
C PRO A 89 -9.44 19.30 -42.59
N GLN A 90 -8.97 18.99 -43.80
CA GLN A 90 -7.55 18.76 -44.07
C GLN A 90 -6.81 20.11 -44.10
N VAL A 91 -5.86 20.31 -43.20
CA VAL A 91 -4.85 21.39 -43.31
C VAL A 91 -3.48 20.76 -43.53
N LYS A 92 -2.92 21.07 -44.70
CA LYS A 92 -1.60 20.69 -45.18
C LYS A 92 -0.51 21.50 -44.43
N PRO A 93 0.58 20.89 -43.92
CA PRO A 93 1.66 21.64 -43.30
C PRO A 93 2.54 22.31 -44.38
N THR A 94 2.80 23.60 -44.21
CA THR A 94 3.85 24.34 -44.94
C THR A 94 4.98 24.63 -43.95
N PRO A 95 6.24 24.28 -44.24
CA PRO A 95 7.35 24.52 -43.35
C PRO A 95 7.82 25.96 -43.50
N THR A 96 7.79 26.74 -42.41
CA THR A 96 8.50 28.01 -42.35
C THR A 96 9.54 27.90 -41.26
N GLY A 97 10.81 27.78 -41.66
CA GLY A 97 11.94 27.83 -40.75
C GLY A 97 12.12 29.23 -40.19
N VAL A 98 12.38 29.32 -38.89
CA VAL A 98 13.07 30.45 -38.29
C VAL A 98 14.11 29.93 -37.31
N LYS A 99 15.25 30.59 -37.42
CA LYS A 99 16.59 30.30 -36.93
C LYS A 99 16.71 30.65 -35.45
N ALA A 100 17.42 29.81 -34.70
CA ALA A 100 17.84 30.09 -33.32
C ALA A 100 18.79 31.29 -33.26
N THR A 101 18.53 32.21 -32.31
CA THR A 101 19.52 33.10 -31.68
C THR A 101 18.84 33.84 -30.52
N GLY A 102 19.34 33.67 -29.30
CA GLY A 102 19.05 34.56 -28.18
C GLY A 102 18.72 33.85 -26.88
N THR A 103 19.71 33.77 -25.99
CA THR A 103 19.60 33.52 -24.55
C THR A 103 18.54 34.43 -23.90
N PRO A 104 17.81 33.98 -22.89
CA PRO A 104 17.30 34.90 -21.89
C PRO A 104 17.66 34.44 -20.46
N GLU A 105 18.57 35.19 -19.86
CA GLU A 105 18.54 35.45 -18.43
C GLU A 105 17.30 36.34 -18.16
N GLY A 106 16.43 35.95 -17.23
CA GLY A 106 15.32 36.82 -16.82
C GLY A 106 14.20 36.09 -16.09
N LYS A 107 14.19 36.22 -14.76
CA LYS A 107 13.10 35.83 -13.86
C LYS A 107 11.83 36.63 -14.24
N LEU A 108 10.83 35.98 -14.84
CA LEU A 108 9.56 36.62 -15.20
C LEU A 108 8.49 36.28 -14.15
N THR A 109 8.21 37.27 -13.31
CA THR A 109 6.95 37.38 -12.58
C THR A 109 6.01 38.22 -13.46
N GLY A 110 4.83 37.70 -13.79
CA GLY A 110 3.82 38.46 -14.55
C GLY A 110 2.76 37.59 -15.22
N ASN A 111 1.53 37.72 -14.73
CA ASN A 111 0.28 37.17 -15.27
C ASN A 111 0.20 37.24 -16.81
N LEU A 112 0.01 36.11 -17.50
CA LEU A 112 -0.21 36.05 -18.95
C LEU A 112 -1.12 34.87 -19.35
N ASN A 113 -2.34 35.21 -19.76
CA ASN A 113 -3.27 34.57 -20.72
C ASN A 113 -3.18 33.05 -20.96
N ASP A 114 -4.28 32.37 -20.66
CA ASP A 114 -4.54 30.92 -20.78
C ASP A 114 -4.60 30.33 -22.22
N ASN A 115 -3.60 30.59 -23.08
CA ASN A 115 -3.57 30.03 -24.45
C ASN A 115 -2.22 29.38 -24.85
N GLU A 116 -1.36 29.04 -23.89
CA GLU A 116 -0.12 28.33 -24.19
C GLU A 116 -0.38 26.82 -24.42
N SER A 117 0.27 26.26 -25.45
CA SER A 117 0.18 24.84 -25.80
C SER A 117 0.98 23.98 -24.80
N ALA A 118 0.60 22.70 -24.67
CA ALA A 118 1.38 21.73 -23.90
C ALA A 118 2.86 21.69 -24.33
N SER A 119 3.11 21.87 -25.63
CA SER A 119 4.46 21.94 -26.20
C SER A 119 5.27 23.15 -25.74
N THR A 120 4.64 24.30 -25.46
CA THR A 120 5.34 25.48 -24.93
C THR A 120 5.81 25.21 -23.50
N TYR A 121 4.91 24.72 -22.64
CA TYR A 121 5.23 24.38 -21.26
C TYR A 121 6.31 23.29 -21.19
N PHE A 122 6.26 22.30 -22.09
CA PHE A 122 7.32 21.30 -22.19
C PHE A 122 8.69 21.91 -22.53
N GLN A 123 8.75 22.87 -23.45
CA GLN A 123 10.00 23.56 -23.79
C GLN A 123 10.53 24.40 -22.62
N TRP A 124 9.66 25.03 -21.83
CA TRP A 124 10.07 25.73 -20.62
C TRP A 124 10.59 24.77 -19.55
N GLY A 125 9.91 23.63 -19.35
CA GLY A 125 10.38 22.58 -18.45
C GLY A 125 11.79 22.09 -18.83
N ARG A 126 12.04 21.89 -20.14
CA ARG A 126 13.36 21.56 -20.66
C ARG A 126 14.40 22.63 -20.39
N ALA A 127 14.04 23.91 -20.52
CA ALA A 127 14.95 25.00 -20.21
C ALA A 127 15.33 25.05 -18.72
N TYR A 128 14.38 24.76 -17.82
CA TYR A 128 14.67 24.66 -16.38
C TYR A 128 15.48 23.40 -16.02
N GLU A 129 15.21 22.27 -16.68
CA GLU A 129 15.99 21.04 -16.55
C GLU A 129 17.45 21.26 -16.98
N ASP A 130 17.67 21.94 -18.12
CA ASP A 130 19.00 22.31 -18.61
C ASP A 130 19.70 23.32 -17.67
N ALA A 131 18.92 24.16 -16.98
CA ALA A 131 19.43 25.07 -15.95
C ALA A 131 19.70 24.38 -14.59
N GLY A 132 19.32 23.10 -14.43
CA GLY A 132 19.45 22.33 -13.20
C GLY A 132 18.42 22.64 -12.12
N ASP A 133 17.38 23.44 -12.43
CA ASP A 133 16.26 23.69 -11.53
C ASP A 133 15.16 22.65 -11.78
N TYR A 134 15.36 21.45 -11.23
CA TYR A 134 14.44 20.32 -11.41
C TYR A 134 13.06 20.59 -10.78
N SER A 135 12.98 21.40 -9.73
CA SER A 135 11.70 21.79 -9.12
C SER A 135 10.84 22.63 -10.06
N ALA A 136 11.42 23.68 -10.65
CA ALA A 136 10.71 24.52 -11.61
C ALA A 136 10.39 23.73 -12.91
N ALA A 137 11.28 22.83 -13.33
CA ALA A 137 11.04 21.95 -14.47
C ALA A 137 9.79 21.07 -14.28
N ILE A 138 9.62 20.49 -13.09
CA ILE A 138 8.45 19.65 -12.77
C ILE A 138 7.15 20.46 -12.86
N GLU A 139 7.12 21.70 -12.35
CA GLU A 139 5.93 22.56 -12.42
C GLU A 139 5.52 22.91 -13.87
N GLU A 140 6.50 23.11 -14.76
CA GLU A 140 6.24 23.33 -16.17
C GLU A 140 5.78 22.04 -16.87
N TYR A 141 6.37 20.88 -16.53
CA TYR A 141 5.89 19.60 -17.03
C TYR A 141 4.48 19.27 -16.54
N ASP A 142 4.13 19.63 -15.32
CA ASP A 142 2.77 19.50 -14.80
C ASP A 142 1.76 20.39 -15.54
N ARG A 143 2.18 21.60 -15.93
CA ARG A 143 1.36 22.45 -16.81
C ARG A 143 1.21 21.87 -18.21
N ALA A 144 2.25 21.25 -18.77
CA ALA A 144 2.16 20.54 -20.05
C ALA A 144 1.19 19.35 -19.96
N ILE A 145 1.28 18.54 -18.90
CA ILE A 145 0.40 17.38 -18.63
C ILE A 145 -1.04 17.81 -18.37
N ALA A 146 -1.26 18.94 -17.69
CA ALA A 146 -2.60 19.46 -17.46
C ALA A 146 -3.31 19.85 -18.76
N ARG A 147 -2.55 20.25 -19.79
CA ARG A 147 -3.08 20.55 -21.13
C ARG A 147 -3.26 19.29 -21.97
N GLU A 148 -2.25 18.44 -21.99
CA GLU A 148 -2.25 17.17 -22.71
C GLU A 148 -1.88 16.02 -21.76
N PRO A 149 -2.88 15.35 -21.15
CA PRO A 149 -2.65 14.30 -20.16
C PRO A 149 -1.84 13.11 -20.68
N TYR A 150 -1.88 12.88 -21.99
CA TYR A 150 -1.21 11.79 -22.70
C TYR A 150 0.13 12.20 -23.32
N TYR A 151 0.71 13.34 -22.91
CA TYR A 151 1.97 13.82 -23.46
C TYR A 151 3.16 13.02 -22.88
N ALA A 152 3.55 11.95 -23.59
CA ALA A 152 4.57 10.99 -23.15
C ALA A 152 5.92 11.63 -22.78
N ASP A 153 6.41 12.58 -23.60
CA ASP A 153 7.70 13.25 -23.35
C ASP A 153 7.69 14.05 -22.04
N ALA A 154 6.57 14.70 -21.68
CA ALA A 154 6.45 15.44 -20.43
C ALA A 154 6.48 14.50 -19.22
N TRP A 155 5.82 13.35 -19.29
CA TRP A 155 5.87 12.32 -18.23
C TRP A 155 7.27 11.72 -18.06
N TYR A 156 7.99 11.51 -19.15
CA TYR A 156 9.37 11.01 -19.14
C TYR A 156 10.33 12.01 -18.46
N HIS A 157 10.33 13.26 -18.92
CA HIS A 157 11.22 14.28 -18.36
C HIS A 157 10.86 14.66 -16.92
N LYS A 158 9.58 14.60 -16.55
CA LYS A 158 9.15 14.73 -15.15
C LYS A 158 9.75 13.62 -14.27
N ALA A 159 9.76 12.37 -14.75
CA ALA A 159 10.37 11.26 -14.04
C ALA A 159 11.88 11.44 -13.84
N LEU A 160 12.60 11.90 -14.88
CA LEU A 160 14.03 12.23 -14.80
C LEU A 160 14.32 13.35 -13.79
N CYS A 161 13.45 14.37 -13.72
CA CYS A 161 13.58 15.44 -12.73
C CYS A 161 13.40 14.91 -11.29
N TYR A 162 12.45 14.00 -11.06
CA TYR A 162 12.30 13.34 -9.76
C TYR A 162 13.49 12.45 -9.40
N GLU A 163 14.07 11.72 -10.36
CA GLU A 163 15.31 10.96 -10.13
C GLU A 163 16.47 11.88 -9.74
N SER A 164 16.58 13.03 -10.42
CA SER A 164 17.62 14.04 -10.13
C SER A 164 17.46 14.69 -8.75
N LEU A 165 16.24 14.73 -8.22
CA LEU A 165 15.93 15.18 -6.86
C LEU A 165 15.99 14.06 -5.81
N GLY A 166 16.20 12.80 -6.21
CA GLY A 166 16.22 11.64 -5.31
C GLY A 166 14.84 11.17 -4.85
N MET A 167 13.78 11.58 -5.54
CA MET A 167 12.37 11.23 -5.29
C MET A 167 11.98 9.99 -6.11
N TRP A 168 12.47 8.83 -5.68
CA TRP A 168 12.37 7.58 -6.47
C TRP A 168 10.94 7.04 -6.61
N ASP A 169 10.08 7.25 -5.61
CA ASP A 169 8.70 6.76 -5.63
C ASP A 169 7.86 7.55 -6.65
N GLU A 170 8.02 8.87 -6.69
CA GLU A 170 7.34 9.76 -7.63
C GLU A 170 7.86 9.58 -9.07
N ALA A 171 9.17 9.35 -9.23
CA ALA A 171 9.76 8.95 -10.50
C ALA A 171 9.15 7.65 -11.02
N TYR A 172 9.03 6.63 -10.16
CA TYR A 172 8.44 5.34 -10.51
C TYR A 172 6.98 5.49 -10.96
N GLN A 173 6.16 6.27 -10.26
CA GLN A 173 4.77 6.50 -10.68
C GLN A 173 4.69 7.19 -12.04
N SER A 174 5.56 8.15 -12.29
CA SER A 174 5.62 8.88 -13.57
C SER A 174 6.02 7.95 -14.73
N TYR A 175 7.03 7.08 -14.53
CA TYR A 175 7.40 6.05 -15.50
C TYR A 175 6.31 4.99 -15.72
N ARG A 176 5.63 4.57 -14.65
CA ARG A 176 4.53 3.61 -14.77
C ARG A 176 3.38 4.17 -15.60
N PHE A 177 3.04 5.44 -15.40
CA PHE A 177 1.99 6.09 -16.17
C PHE A 177 2.40 6.26 -17.64
N LEU A 178 3.65 6.67 -17.90
CA LEU A 178 4.23 6.73 -19.24
C LEU A 178 4.08 5.40 -20.00
N LEU A 179 4.48 4.28 -19.37
CA LEU A 179 4.37 2.95 -19.96
C LEU A 179 2.92 2.47 -20.14
N THR A 180 1.97 3.12 -19.46
CA THR A 180 0.53 2.87 -19.67
C THR A 180 0.01 3.63 -20.89
N ILE A 181 0.54 4.83 -21.15
CA ILE A 181 0.14 5.67 -22.30
C ILE A 181 0.81 5.17 -23.58
N ASP A 182 2.12 4.96 -23.54
CA ASP A 182 2.91 4.45 -24.64
C ASP A 182 3.80 3.29 -24.16
N PRO A 183 3.31 2.05 -24.27
CA PRO A 183 4.07 0.86 -23.92
C PRO A 183 5.34 0.66 -24.75
N GLY A 184 5.47 1.35 -25.89
CA GLY A 184 6.62 1.33 -26.79
C GLY A 184 7.62 2.46 -26.55
N TYR A 185 7.38 3.32 -25.56
CA TYR A 185 8.26 4.42 -25.21
C TYR A 185 9.46 3.92 -24.39
N PRO A 186 10.73 3.94 -24.87
CA PRO A 186 11.27 4.47 -26.13
C PRO A 186 12.06 3.38 -26.90
N ALA A 187 11.41 2.55 -27.69
CA ALA A 187 12.08 1.57 -28.57
C ALA A 187 12.93 2.24 -29.68
N THR A 188 12.89 3.57 -29.81
CA THR A 188 13.64 4.38 -30.78
C THR A 188 14.76 5.24 -30.17
N ALA A 189 14.94 5.29 -28.85
CA ALA A 189 16.08 5.95 -28.21
C ALA A 189 17.24 4.97 -27.99
N ASN A 190 17.89 4.55 -29.08
CA ASN A 190 19.17 3.85 -29.05
C ASN A 190 20.31 4.80 -28.61
N SER A 191 20.25 5.32 -27.38
CA SER A 191 21.36 5.85 -26.59
C SER A 191 20.78 6.51 -25.34
N THR A 192 21.22 6.04 -24.17
CA THR A 192 20.91 6.50 -22.80
C THR A 192 19.56 6.10 -22.20
N GLY A 193 19.59 5.07 -21.36
CA GLY A 193 19.31 5.34 -19.94
C GLY A 193 18.16 4.60 -19.25
N ILE A 194 17.15 4.05 -19.95
CA ILE A 194 16.03 3.42 -19.23
C ILE A 194 16.37 1.98 -18.85
N ARG A 195 17.07 1.85 -17.71
CA ARG A 195 17.15 0.60 -16.93
C ARG A 195 16.08 0.68 -15.85
N VAL A 196 14.86 0.22 -16.16
CA VAL A 196 13.90 -0.15 -15.10
C VAL A 196 14.42 -1.43 -14.46
N ASN A 197 15.39 -1.29 -13.56
CA ASN A 197 15.87 -2.41 -12.76
C ASN A 197 14.77 -2.73 -11.75
N ASN A 198 14.00 -3.77 -12.01
CA ASN A 198 13.31 -4.50 -10.95
C ASN A 198 14.38 -5.22 -10.14
N THR A 199 15.12 -4.50 -9.28
CA THR A 199 15.94 -5.02 -8.18
C THR A 199 16.69 -3.87 -7.50
N THR A 200 16.45 -3.73 -6.21
CA THR A 200 17.34 -3.15 -5.21
C THR A 200 18.81 -3.49 -5.49
N ASP A 201 19.65 -2.52 -5.86
CA ASP A 201 21.10 -2.57 -5.61
C ASP A 201 21.75 -1.18 -5.81
N HIS A 202 22.02 -0.46 -4.70
CA HIS A 202 22.98 0.63 -4.71
C HIS A 202 24.39 0.03 -4.89
N ARG A 203 25.09 0.35 -5.98
CA ARG A 203 26.51 0.00 -6.11
C ARG A 203 27.41 1.24 -5.97
N PRO A 204 28.40 1.23 -5.06
CA PRO A 204 29.44 2.23 -5.05
C PRO A 204 30.48 1.93 -6.13
N VAL A 205 31.19 2.98 -6.56
CA VAL A 205 32.24 2.97 -7.58
C VAL A 205 33.29 1.89 -7.28
N SER A 206 33.50 0.97 -8.22
CA SER A 206 34.33 -0.23 -8.02
C SER A 206 35.83 0.07 -8.04
N ALA A 207 36.52 -0.22 -6.94
CA ALA A 207 37.96 -0.45 -6.90
C ALA A 207 38.34 -1.71 -7.73
N PRO A 208 39.58 -1.81 -8.24
CA PRO A 208 39.99 -2.96 -9.07
C PRO A 208 39.88 -4.28 -8.30
N PRO A 209 39.53 -5.39 -8.99
CA PRO A 209 39.27 -6.66 -8.33
C PRO A 209 40.57 -7.22 -7.72
N PRO A 210 40.52 -7.69 -6.47
CA PRO A 210 41.65 -8.29 -5.81
C PRO A 210 42.07 -9.60 -6.50
N GLN A 211 43.37 -9.75 -6.76
CA GLN A 211 43.95 -10.98 -7.32
C GLN A 211 43.89 -12.10 -6.26
N GLY A 212 42.83 -12.92 -6.32
CA GLY A 212 42.63 -14.05 -5.42
C GLY A 212 41.40 -14.88 -5.81
N ASN A 213 41.38 -16.15 -5.42
CA ASN A 213 40.32 -17.10 -5.78
C ASN A 213 38.93 -16.54 -5.39
N PRO A 214 38.00 -16.33 -6.35
CA PRO A 214 36.76 -15.58 -6.14
C PRO A 214 35.86 -16.16 -5.04
N LEU A 215 35.97 -17.46 -4.78
CA LEU A 215 35.24 -18.12 -3.68
C LEU A 215 35.62 -17.59 -2.30
N ILE A 216 36.87 -17.14 -2.10
CA ILE A 216 37.34 -16.59 -0.83
C ILE A 216 36.67 -15.24 -0.55
N TRP A 217 36.49 -14.40 -1.59
CA TRP A 217 35.83 -13.10 -1.48
C TRP A 217 34.33 -13.21 -1.22
N ILE A 218 33.66 -14.19 -1.83
CA ILE A 218 32.24 -14.44 -1.59
C ILE A 218 32.05 -14.94 -0.15
N ALA A 219 32.87 -15.90 0.30
CA ALA A 219 32.77 -16.42 1.65
C ALA A 219 33.07 -15.35 2.72
N SER A 220 34.09 -14.52 2.52
CA SER A 220 34.42 -13.44 3.46
C SER A 220 33.40 -12.31 3.42
N GLY A 221 32.85 -11.95 2.26
CA GLY A 221 31.77 -10.97 2.13
C GLY A 221 30.50 -11.38 2.88
N VAL A 222 30.09 -12.66 2.76
CA VAL A 222 28.91 -13.19 3.46
C VAL A 222 29.11 -13.19 4.98
N VAL A 223 30.31 -13.54 5.46
CA VAL A 223 30.63 -13.53 6.90
C VAL A 223 30.67 -12.10 7.44
N ILE A 224 31.26 -11.15 6.71
CA ILE A 224 31.32 -9.74 7.12
C ILE A 224 29.90 -9.15 7.13
N ALA A 225 29.10 -9.36 6.08
CA ALA A 225 27.72 -8.89 6.03
C ALA A 225 26.86 -9.49 7.16
N GLY A 226 27.05 -10.78 7.47
CA GLY A 226 26.40 -11.43 8.60
C GLY A 226 26.78 -10.83 9.95
N LEU A 227 28.06 -10.51 10.16
CA LEU A 227 28.53 -9.85 11.38
C LEU A 227 28.02 -8.41 11.50
N PHE A 228 27.95 -7.66 10.40
CA PHE A 228 27.38 -6.31 10.40
C PHE A 228 25.87 -6.35 10.69
N ALA A 229 25.12 -7.25 10.07
CA ALA A 229 23.69 -7.42 10.34
C ALA A 229 23.45 -7.85 11.80
N ALA A 230 24.21 -8.81 12.31
CA ALA A 230 24.12 -9.24 13.70
C ALA A 230 24.51 -8.11 14.68
N GLY A 231 25.56 -7.36 14.37
CA GLY A 231 25.99 -6.19 15.12
C GLY A 231 24.94 -5.08 15.13
N PHE A 232 24.29 -4.82 14.00
CA PHE A 232 23.20 -3.85 13.88
C PHE A 232 21.97 -4.26 14.68
N VAL A 233 21.57 -5.53 14.61
CA VAL A 233 20.48 -6.10 15.41
C VAL A 233 20.80 -6.03 16.91
N LEU A 234 22.02 -6.38 17.31
CA LEU A 234 22.46 -6.29 18.71
C LEU A 234 22.56 -4.84 19.20
N TYR A 235 23.03 -3.92 18.36
CA TYR A 235 23.09 -2.49 18.66
C TYR A 235 21.69 -1.91 18.86
N HIS A 236 20.76 -2.19 17.96
CA HIS A 236 19.37 -1.74 18.10
C HIS A 236 18.68 -2.40 19.29
N ARG A 237 18.94 -3.68 19.56
CA ARG A 237 18.42 -4.35 20.76
C ARG A 237 18.98 -3.75 22.04
N ARG A 238 20.28 -3.42 22.09
CA ARG A 238 20.89 -2.78 23.25
C ARG A 238 20.39 -1.36 23.45
N LYS A 239 20.32 -0.55 22.40
CA LYS A 239 19.78 0.82 22.43
C LYS A 239 18.30 0.83 22.82
N PHE A 240 17.53 -0.14 22.34
CA PHE A 240 16.14 -0.36 22.73
C PHE A 240 16.03 -0.76 24.21
N LEU A 241 16.89 -1.67 24.69
CA LEU A 241 16.92 -2.07 26.11
C LEU A 241 17.39 -0.94 27.04
N GLU A 242 18.33 -0.09 26.59
CA GLU A 242 18.75 1.11 27.31
C GLU A 242 17.61 2.14 27.39
N ALA A 243 16.86 2.35 26.29
CA ALA A 243 15.69 3.22 26.26
C ALA A 243 14.50 2.70 27.13
N VAL A 244 14.37 1.37 27.27
CA VAL A 244 13.40 0.75 28.19
C VAL A 244 13.83 0.90 29.66
N LYS A 245 15.14 0.85 29.96
CA LYS A 245 15.67 1.04 31.32
C LYS A 245 15.63 2.49 31.80
N THR A 246 15.78 3.47 30.90
CA THR A 246 15.72 4.91 31.24
C THR A 246 14.30 5.43 31.41
N GLY A 247 13.27 4.63 31.16
CA GLY A 247 11.87 4.99 31.40
C GLY A 247 11.29 6.00 30.40
N GLU A 248 12.01 6.36 29.34
CA GLU A 248 11.52 7.26 28.28
C GLU A 248 10.49 6.59 27.36
N ILE A 249 10.37 5.26 27.42
CA ILE A 249 9.45 4.50 26.58
C ILE A 249 8.65 3.54 27.46
N SER A 250 7.44 3.94 27.85
CA SER A 250 6.44 3.05 28.43
C SER A 250 5.80 2.19 27.33
N ILE A 251 6.54 1.23 26.78
CA ILE A 251 5.92 0.15 26.01
C ILE A 251 5.30 -0.80 27.02
N SER A 252 3.97 -0.78 27.13
CA SER A 252 3.25 -1.94 27.63
C SER A 252 3.62 -3.10 26.71
N THR A 253 4.45 -4.02 27.19
CA THR A 253 4.80 -5.25 26.52
C THR A 253 3.55 -6.09 26.32
N ARG A 254 2.81 -5.83 25.23
CA ARG A 254 1.77 -6.73 24.74
C ARG A 254 2.50 -7.94 24.18
N SER A 255 2.38 -9.04 24.90
CA SER A 255 2.80 -10.35 24.45
C SER A 255 2.29 -10.58 23.03
N LEU A 256 3.08 -11.29 22.24
CA LEU A 256 2.59 -11.98 21.04
C LEU A 256 1.55 -13.03 21.49
N GLN A 257 0.36 -12.56 21.82
CA GLN A 257 -0.82 -13.39 21.99
C GLN A 257 -1.25 -13.79 20.59
N THR A 258 -0.99 -15.05 20.24
CA THR A 258 -1.53 -15.73 19.06
C THR A 258 -3.05 -15.95 19.14
N ASN A 259 -3.72 -15.35 20.13
CA ASN A 259 -5.17 -15.26 20.23
C ASN A 259 -5.53 -13.78 20.39
N PRO A 260 -6.25 -13.16 19.43
CA PRO A 260 -6.81 -11.84 19.66
C PRO A 260 -7.70 -11.95 20.92
N GLY A 261 -7.48 -11.05 21.87
CA GLY A 261 -8.30 -10.99 23.08
C GLY A 261 -9.79 -10.84 22.76
N PRO A 262 -10.67 -10.94 23.77
CA PRO A 262 -12.09 -10.64 23.57
C PRO A 262 -12.26 -9.27 22.89
N PHE A 263 -13.33 -9.12 22.11
CA PHE A 263 -13.64 -7.81 21.54
C PHE A 263 -13.78 -6.77 22.66
N PRO A 264 -13.40 -5.51 22.40
CA PRO A 264 -13.60 -4.42 23.35
C PRO A 264 -15.08 -4.31 23.74
N ASP A 265 -15.33 -3.70 24.89
CA ASP A 265 -16.68 -3.39 25.35
C ASP A 265 -17.32 -2.37 24.39
N LEU A 266 -18.20 -2.88 23.53
CA LEU A 266 -18.85 -2.09 22.49
C LEU A 266 -19.87 -1.11 23.09
N ASP A 267 -20.44 -1.42 24.25
CA ASP A 267 -21.41 -0.56 24.91
C ASP A 267 -20.71 0.66 25.53
N ALA A 268 -19.55 0.46 26.13
CA ALA A 268 -18.70 1.56 26.61
C ALA A 268 -18.28 2.49 25.45
N ILE A 269 -17.82 1.92 24.33
CA ILE A 269 -17.43 2.71 23.16
C ILE A 269 -18.63 3.45 22.54
N ALA A 270 -19.81 2.82 22.51
CA ALA A 270 -21.01 3.47 22.02
C ALA A 270 -21.41 4.67 22.88
N ALA A 271 -21.25 4.60 24.21
CA ALA A 271 -21.51 5.71 25.11
C ALA A 271 -20.57 6.91 24.86
N ASP A 272 -19.29 6.66 24.56
CA ASP A 272 -18.33 7.73 24.24
C ASP A 272 -18.66 8.45 22.92
N VAL A 273 -19.34 7.76 22.00
CA VAL A 273 -19.67 8.25 20.66
C VAL A 273 -21.09 8.82 20.57
N GLU A 274 -21.97 8.51 21.52
CA GLU A 274 -23.36 8.97 21.61
C GLU A 274 -23.55 10.49 21.34
N PRO A 275 -22.67 11.41 21.82
CA PRO A 275 -22.82 12.84 21.54
C PRO A 275 -22.64 13.23 20.06
N TYR A 276 -22.07 12.34 19.24
CA TYR A 276 -21.66 12.61 17.87
C TYR A 276 -22.46 11.86 16.81
N PHE A 277 -23.27 10.87 17.23
CA PHE A 277 -24.05 10.03 16.34
C PHE A 277 -25.53 10.11 16.69
N THR A 278 -26.35 10.54 15.73
CA THR A 278 -27.79 10.74 15.90
C THR A 278 -28.64 9.52 15.55
N GLY A 279 -28.03 8.45 15.04
CA GLY A 279 -28.70 7.21 14.67
C GLY A 279 -28.82 6.21 15.81
N ASP A 280 -29.25 4.99 15.48
CA ASP A 280 -29.41 3.91 16.45
C ASP A 280 -28.04 3.39 16.96
N PRO A 281 -27.75 3.45 18.28
CA PRO A 281 -26.50 2.94 18.84
C PRO A 281 -26.20 1.48 18.48
N GLU A 282 -27.23 0.64 18.25
CA GLU A 282 -27.04 -0.74 17.79
C GLU A 282 -26.39 -0.80 16.40
N ILE A 283 -26.76 0.10 15.49
CA ILE A 283 -26.15 0.19 14.16
C ILE A 283 -24.67 0.53 14.28
N PHE A 284 -24.32 1.52 15.11
CA PHE A 284 -22.93 1.85 15.38
C PHE A 284 -22.16 0.63 15.91
N LYS A 285 -22.72 -0.09 16.89
CA LYS A 285 -22.09 -1.31 17.45
C LYS A 285 -21.90 -2.40 16.41
N VAL A 286 -22.87 -2.60 15.51
CA VAL A 286 -22.76 -3.57 14.41
C VAL A 286 -21.63 -3.19 13.45
N VAL A 287 -21.52 -1.93 13.04
CA VAL A 287 -20.44 -1.48 12.15
C VAL A 287 -19.09 -1.53 12.85
N LEU A 288 -19.01 -1.14 14.12
CA LEU A 288 -17.78 -1.22 14.92
C LEU A 288 -17.32 -2.68 15.08
N ARG A 289 -18.24 -3.60 15.39
CA ARG A 289 -17.94 -5.04 15.45
C ARG A 289 -17.44 -5.54 14.10
N LEU A 290 -18.10 -5.20 13.01
CA LEU A 290 -17.67 -5.58 11.65
C LEU A 290 -16.28 -5.03 11.32
N SER A 291 -16.00 -3.78 11.72
CA SER A 291 -14.69 -3.15 11.54
C SER A 291 -13.60 -3.90 12.31
N LEU A 292 -13.89 -4.32 13.54
CA LEU A 292 -12.98 -5.12 14.36
C LEU A 292 -12.79 -6.54 13.80
N GLU A 293 -13.84 -7.16 13.25
CA GLU A 293 -13.74 -8.43 12.52
C GLU A 293 -12.79 -8.29 11.32
N ILE A 294 -12.98 -7.27 10.47
CA ILE A 294 -12.11 -7.00 9.32
C ILE A 294 -10.67 -6.71 9.77
N ALA A 295 -10.49 -5.96 10.85
CA ALA A 295 -9.17 -5.62 11.38
C ALA A 295 -8.39 -6.85 11.86
N ARG A 296 -9.07 -7.86 12.41
CA ARG A 296 -8.48 -9.07 12.98
C ARG A 296 -8.30 -10.18 11.94
N GLU A 297 -9.32 -10.40 11.13
CA GLU A 297 -9.38 -11.51 10.16
C GLU A 297 -8.75 -11.12 8.81
N GLY A 298 -8.81 -9.83 8.45
CA GLY A 298 -8.56 -9.39 7.09
C GLY A 298 -9.54 -10.01 6.10
N ARG A 299 -9.11 -10.16 4.84
CA ARG A 299 -9.84 -10.94 3.83
C ARG A 299 -8.84 -11.66 2.93
N GLU A 300 -9.16 -12.91 2.57
CA GLU A 300 -8.27 -13.78 1.77
C GLU A 300 -6.84 -13.94 2.33
N GLY A 301 -6.69 -13.85 3.67
CA GLY A 301 -5.40 -13.95 4.34
C GLY A 301 -4.51 -12.71 4.20
N LYS A 302 -5.07 -11.59 3.74
CA LYS A 302 -4.37 -10.29 3.67
C LYS A 302 -5.00 -9.31 4.66
N PRO A 303 -4.19 -8.44 5.29
CA PRO A 303 -4.74 -7.32 6.03
C PRO A 303 -5.52 -6.41 5.08
N VAL A 304 -6.63 -5.85 5.56
CA VAL A 304 -7.48 -4.97 4.77
C VAL A 304 -7.65 -3.66 5.53
N GLY A 305 -7.40 -2.55 4.84
CA GLY A 305 -7.79 -1.25 5.32
C GLY A 305 -9.06 -0.80 4.63
N THR A 306 -10.05 -0.35 5.40
CA THR A 306 -11.32 0.17 4.86
C THR A 306 -11.85 1.30 5.74
N ALA A 307 -12.90 1.99 5.27
CA ALA A 307 -13.56 3.04 6.02
C ALA A 307 -15.08 2.93 5.92
N PHE A 308 -15.75 3.27 7.02
CA PHE A 308 -17.20 3.38 7.11
C PHE A 308 -17.55 4.81 7.52
N ILE A 309 -18.51 5.41 6.84
CA ILE A 309 -19.10 6.70 7.22
C ILE A 309 -20.56 6.44 7.60
N LEU A 310 -20.94 6.78 8.82
CA LEU A 310 -22.28 6.59 9.37
C LEU A 310 -22.93 7.94 9.65
N GLY A 311 -24.20 8.13 9.29
CA GLY A 311 -24.94 9.36 9.58
C GLY A 311 -25.53 9.98 8.32
N ASP A 312 -25.31 11.30 8.15
CA ASP A 312 -25.83 12.07 7.01
C ASP A 312 -25.23 11.60 5.67
N SER A 313 -25.79 10.51 5.17
CA SER A 313 -25.37 9.85 3.94
C SER A 313 -25.52 10.77 2.73
N ASN A 314 -26.52 11.64 2.69
CA ASN A 314 -26.75 12.54 1.56
C ASN A 314 -25.61 13.55 1.45
N ALA A 315 -25.26 14.24 2.55
CA ALA A 315 -24.16 15.20 2.55
C ALA A 315 -22.81 14.55 2.24
N VAL A 316 -22.61 13.31 2.70
CA VAL A 316 -21.40 12.52 2.39
C VAL A 316 -21.36 12.14 0.91
N LEU A 317 -22.48 11.73 0.31
CA LEU A 317 -22.57 11.40 -1.11
C LEU A 317 -22.36 12.64 -2.00
N GLU A 318 -22.81 13.82 -1.60
CA GLU A 318 -22.55 15.06 -2.34
C GLU A 318 -21.06 15.44 -2.37
N ARG A 319 -20.30 15.08 -1.32
CA ARG A 319 -18.87 15.40 -1.14
C ARG A 319 -17.93 14.23 -1.45
N SER A 320 -18.44 13.21 -2.12
CA SER A 320 -17.62 12.09 -2.57
C SER A 320 -17.91 11.76 -4.04
N ARG A 321 -17.07 10.93 -4.64
CA ARG A 321 -17.28 10.39 -5.97
C ARG A 321 -17.25 8.87 -5.95
N GLN A 322 -18.00 8.27 -6.86
CA GLN A 322 -18.08 6.83 -6.97
C GLN A 322 -16.86 6.32 -7.75
N LEU A 323 -16.08 5.39 -7.18
CA LEU A 323 -14.89 4.84 -7.87
C LEU A 323 -15.23 3.69 -8.82
N ILE A 324 -16.17 2.84 -8.41
CA ILE A 324 -16.64 1.67 -9.17
C ILE A 324 -18.16 1.71 -9.28
N LEU A 325 -18.79 0.91 -10.15
CA LEU A 325 -20.25 0.78 -10.10
C LEU A 325 -20.70 0.43 -8.67
N ASN A 326 -21.67 1.19 -8.13
CA ASN A 326 -22.10 1.00 -6.75
C ASN A 326 -22.73 -0.40 -6.59
N PRO A 327 -22.10 -1.33 -5.85
CA PRO A 327 -22.52 -2.73 -5.81
C PRO A 327 -23.83 -2.93 -5.04
N VAL A 328 -24.23 -1.97 -4.19
CA VAL A 328 -25.52 -2.03 -3.48
C VAL A 328 -26.66 -1.36 -4.25
N SER A 329 -26.38 -0.76 -5.40
CA SER A 329 -27.40 -0.10 -6.22
C SER A 329 -28.37 -1.11 -6.83
N GLY A 330 -29.67 -0.82 -6.75
CA GLY A 330 -30.73 -1.68 -7.30
C GLY A 330 -31.17 -2.83 -6.39
N HIS A 331 -30.50 -3.02 -5.25
CA HIS A 331 -30.94 -3.95 -4.21
C HIS A 331 -32.04 -3.33 -3.33
N SER A 332 -32.89 -4.18 -2.76
CA SER A 332 -33.92 -3.74 -1.83
C SER A 332 -33.30 -3.15 -0.55
N GLU A 333 -34.03 -2.32 0.18
CA GLU A 333 -33.52 -1.76 1.45
C GLU A 333 -33.25 -2.86 2.49
N GLU A 334 -34.06 -3.93 2.51
CA GLU A 334 -33.91 -5.09 3.39
C GLU A 334 -32.58 -5.83 3.14
N ASP A 335 -32.22 -6.02 1.87
CA ASP A 335 -30.94 -6.64 1.49
C ASP A 335 -29.75 -5.74 1.83
N ARG A 336 -29.98 -4.43 1.97
CA ARG A 336 -28.96 -3.41 2.21
C ARG A 336 -28.77 -3.06 3.68
N LEU A 337 -29.56 -3.65 4.58
CA LEU A 337 -29.39 -3.45 6.02
C LEU A 337 -28.07 -4.06 6.49
N ILE A 338 -27.31 -3.30 7.27
CA ILE A 338 -26.05 -3.75 7.85
C ILE A 338 -26.22 -4.88 8.88
N THR A 339 -27.43 -5.04 9.41
CA THR A 339 -27.81 -6.14 10.30
C THR A 339 -28.03 -7.44 9.54
N ASN A 340 -28.24 -7.38 8.23
CA ASN A 340 -28.37 -8.55 7.38
C ASN A 340 -27.01 -9.29 7.32
N PRO A 341 -26.95 -10.59 7.69
CA PRO A 341 -25.72 -11.38 7.63
C PRO A 341 -25.08 -11.42 6.23
N ASP A 342 -25.88 -11.49 5.17
CA ASP A 342 -25.37 -11.54 3.79
C ASP A 342 -24.72 -10.22 3.40
N MET A 343 -25.32 -9.08 3.81
CA MET A 343 -24.74 -7.76 3.60
C MET A 343 -23.42 -7.59 4.36
N ARG A 344 -23.31 -8.13 5.58
CA ARG A 344 -22.05 -8.11 6.33
C ARG A 344 -20.94 -8.85 5.63
N GLU A 345 -21.21 -10.05 5.10
CA GLU A 345 -20.20 -10.79 4.33
C GLU A 345 -19.87 -10.08 3.01
N ASN A 346 -20.86 -9.50 2.33
CA ASN A 346 -20.61 -8.69 1.14
C ASN A 346 -19.71 -7.49 1.44
N ILE A 347 -19.87 -6.83 2.59
CA ILE A 347 -18.98 -5.74 3.01
C ILE A 347 -17.57 -6.24 3.25
N LYS A 348 -17.39 -7.42 3.86
CA LYS A 348 -16.05 -8.00 4.04
C LYS A 348 -15.37 -8.23 2.69
N GLU A 349 -16.10 -8.72 1.69
CA GLU A 349 -15.54 -8.87 0.33
C GLU A 349 -15.25 -7.53 -0.34
N LEU A 350 -16.20 -6.59 -0.27
CA LEU A 350 -16.07 -5.27 -0.87
C LEU A 350 -15.02 -4.41 -0.15
N SER A 351 -14.62 -4.76 1.07
CA SER A 351 -13.58 -4.03 1.82
C SER A 351 -12.20 -4.11 1.17
N LEU A 352 -11.98 -5.12 0.31
CA LEU A 352 -10.78 -5.22 -0.54
C LEU A 352 -10.75 -4.15 -1.64
N VAL A 353 -11.90 -3.57 -1.98
CA VAL A 353 -12.01 -2.49 -2.95
C VAL A 353 -11.70 -1.16 -2.27
N ASP A 354 -11.02 -0.27 -2.99
CA ASP A 354 -10.72 1.05 -2.47
C ASP A 354 -11.97 1.94 -2.31
N GLY A 355 -11.92 2.82 -1.33
CA GLY A 355 -13.00 3.74 -0.96
C GLY A 355 -13.68 3.40 0.38
N ALA A 356 -14.65 4.23 0.73
CA ALA A 356 -15.44 4.11 1.94
C ALA A 356 -16.83 3.55 1.66
N PHE A 357 -17.41 2.90 2.68
CA PHE A 357 -18.83 2.59 2.75
C PHE A 357 -19.58 3.78 3.36
N VAL A 358 -20.75 4.10 2.81
CA VAL A 358 -21.64 5.14 3.35
C VAL A 358 -22.90 4.45 3.86
N ILE A 359 -23.21 4.65 5.13
CA ILE A 359 -24.29 3.98 5.84
C ILE A 359 -25.19 5.04 6.49
N ARG A 360 -26.50 4.92 6.29
CA ARG A 360 -27.51 5.80 6.93
C ARG A 360 -27.60 5.56 8.44
N GLU A 361 -28.22 6.50 9.14
CA GLU A 361 -28.53 6.43 10.57
C GLU A 361 -29.34 5.17 10.95
N ASN A 362 -30.14 4.67 10.02
CA ASN A 362 -30.99 3.49 10.18
C ASN A 362 -30.30 2.16 9.78
N GLY A 363 -29.01 2.20 9.41
CA GLY A 363 -28.23 1.01 9.07
C GLY A 363 -28.33 0.55 7.61
N ILE A 364 -29.02 1.28 6.73
CA ILE A 364 -29.01 0.98 5.29
C ILE A 364 -27.67 1.41 4.68
N VAL A 365 -27.01 0.49 3.98
CA VAL A 365 -25.78 0.77 3.22
C VAL A 365 -26.15 1.46 1.91
N GLU A 366 -25.76 2.73 1.76
CA GLU A 366 -26.04 3.58 0.59
C GLU A 366 -25.09 3.35 -0.57
N ALA A 367 -23.81 3.26 -0.26
CA ALA A 367 -22.79 3.06 -1.27
C ALA A 367 -21.58 2.33 -0.69
N ALA A 368 -20.89 1.59 -1.55
CA ALA A 368 -19.55 1.09 -1.32
C ALA A 368 -18.58 1.66 -2.36
N GLY A 369 -17.30 1.78 -2.03
CA GLY A 369 -16.27 2.29 -2.94
C GLY A 369 -16.37 3.80 -3.21
N ARG A 370 -16.71 4.58 -2.18
CA ARG A 370 -16.77 6.05 -2.26
C ARG A 370 -15.41 6.67 -2.00
N TYR A 371 -14.92 7.46 -2.95
CA TYR A 371 -13.75 8.30 -2.76
C TYR A 371 -14.17 9.65 -2.20
N ILE A 372 -13.74 9.94 -0.98
CA ILE A 372 -14.04 11.20 -0.30
C ILE A 372 -13.20 12.32 -0.95
N SER A 373 -13.88 13.28 -1.56
CA SER A 373 -13.28 14.40 -2.30
C SER A 373 -13.59 15.70 -1.56
N ILE A 374 -12.87 15.92 -0.47
CA ILE A 374 -13.04 17.08 0.41
C ILE A 374 -11.69 17.74 0.66
N ASP A 375 -11.70 19.05 0.97
CA ASP A 375 -10.49 19.72 1.40
C ASP A 375 -10.03 19.16 2.76
N THR A 376 -8.76 18.81 2.84
CA THR A 376 -8.15 18.22 4.04
C THR A 376 -7.33 19.23 4.84
N SER A 377 -7.19 20.46 4.35
CA SER A 377 -6.40 21.53 4.99
C SER A 377 -6.86 21.87 6.41
N GLY A 378 -8.16 21.70 6.70
CA GLY A 378 -8.77 21.99 8.00
C GLY A 378 -8.54 20.94 9.08
N VAL A 379 -7.92 19.79 8.74
CA VAL A 379 -7.72 18.66 9.65
C VAL A 379 -6.26 18.53 10.04
N THR A 380 -6.00 18.50 11.35
CA THR A 380 -4.66 18.22 11.88
C THR A 380 -4.66 16.89 12.62
N LEU A 381 -4.06 15.86 12.01
CA LEU A 381 -3.81 14.56 12.65
C LEU A 381 -2.30 14.35 12.91
N PRO A 382 -1.92 13.56 13.93
CA PRO A 382 -0.53 13.19 14.15
C PRO A 382 0.11 12.50 12.94
N LYS A 383 1.45 12.47 12.88
CA LYS A 383 2.17 11.68 11.86
C LYS A 383 1.85 10.19 12.03
N GLY A 384 1.72 9.47 10.91
CA GLY A 384 1.40 8.03 10.88
C GLY A 384 -0.04 7.71 10.47
N PHE A 385 -0.90 8.72 10.34
CA PHE A 385 -2.24 8.57 9.77
C PHE A 385 -2.18 8.67 8.24
N GLY A 386 -2.60 7.62 7.54
CA GLY A 386 -2.65 7.59 6.07
C GLY A 386 -3.78 8.42 5.47
N THR A 387 -3.81 8.56 4.14
CA THR A 387 -4.80 9.36 3.38
C THR A 387 -6.24 9.07 3.77
N ARG A 388 -6.60 7.79 3.92
CA ARG A 388 -7.95 7.37 4.36
C ARG A 388 -8.35 8.00 5.70
N HIS A 389 -7.44 8.07 6.65
CA HIS A 389 -7.73 8.68 7.96
C HIS A 389 -7.98 10.17 7.84
N VAL A 390 -7.14 10.86 7.05
CA VAL A 390 -7.25 12.31 6.84
C VAL A 390 -8.55 12.64 6.12
N SER A 391 -8.90 11.90 5.06
CA SER A 391 -10.15 12.08 4.32
C SER A 391 -11.38 11.82 5.20
N VAL A 392 -11.35 10.77 6.03
CA VAL A 392 -12.45 10.44 6.93
C VAL A 392 -12.59 11.50 8.04
N ALA A 393 -11.49 11.95 8.62
CA ALA A 393 -11.53 13.07 9.55
C ALA A 393 -12.14 14.32 8.89
N ALA A 394 -11.72 14.67 7.69
CA ALA A 394 -12.19 15.85 6.98
C ALA A 394 -13.70 15.79 6.67
N ILE A 395 -14.20 14.65 6.19
CA ILE A 395 -15.65 14.52 5.94
C ILE A 395 -16.45 14.65 7.24
N THR A 396 -16.02 14.03 8.35
CA THR A 396 -16.71 14.17 9.64
C THR A 396 -16.63 15.57 10.25
N GLN A 397 -15.76 16.44 9.74
CA GLN A 397 -15.70 17.85 10.14
C GLN A 397 -16.77 18.68 9.43
N GLU A 398 -17.09 18.35 8.18
CA GLU A 398 -18.06 19.08 7.35
C GLU A 398 -19.47 18.51 7.37
N THR A 399 -19.65 17.25 7.76
CA THR A 399 -20.94 16.56 7.81
C THR A 399 -21.28 16.10 9.22
N ASP A 400 -22.58 15.92 9.50
CA ASP A 400 -23.06 15.28 10.72
C ASP A 400 -23.00 13.75 10.57
N SER A 401 -21.76 13.27 10.46
CA SER A 401 -21.46 11.85 10.31
C SER A 401 -20.29 11.43 11.18
N LEU A 402 -20.30 10.17 11.57
CA LEU A 402 -19.21 9.47 12.21
C LEU A 402 -18.38 8.72 11.17
N GLY A 403 -17.07 8.65 11.37
CA GLY A 403 -16.16 7.88 10.54
C GLY A 403 -15.52 6.74 11.32
N ILE A 404 -15.48 5.53 10.78
CA ILE A 404 -14.74 4.41 11.36
C ILE A 404 -13.70 3.97 10.33
N VAL A 405 -12.43 3.94 10.72
CA VAL A 405 -11.32 3.55 9.84
C VAL A 405 -10.63 2.31 10.39
N VAL A 406 -10.52 1.29 9.53
CA VAL A 406 -9.71 0.11 9.78
C VAL A 406 -8.33 0.32 9.14
N SER A 407 -7.28 0.24 9.96
CA SER A 407 -5.90 0.39 9.50
C SER A 407 -5.33 -0.93 8.98
N GLU A 408 -4.87 -0.93 7.73
CA GLU A 408 -4.26 -2.11 7.10
C GLU A 408 -3.00 -2.58 7.85
N SER A 409 -2.10 -1.64 8.21
CA SER A 409 -0.77 -1.97 8.75
C SER A 409 -0.75 -2.38 10.22
N GLY A 410 -1.85 -2.24 10.95
CA GLY A 410 -1.86 -2.43 12.41
C GLY A 410 -3.11 -3.06 13.00
N GLY A 411 -4.13 -3.37 12.19
CA GLY A 411 -5.41 -3.90 12.71
C GLY A 411 -6.08 -2.97 13.73
N VAL A 412 -5.73 -1.68 13.71
CA VAL A 412 -6.29 -0.69 14.62
C VAL A 412 -7.54 -0.10 13.98
N VAL A 413 -8.62 -0.09 14.74
CA VAL A 413 -9.88 0.57 14.38
C VAL A 413 -9.94 1.92 15.10
N ARG A 414 -10.22 2.98 14.34
CA ARG A 414 -10.32 4.35 14.85
C ARG A 414 -11.66 4.95 14.51
N VAL A 415 -12.27 5.60 15.48
CA VAL A 415 -13.52 6.31 15.32
C VAL A 415 -13.24 7.81 15.29
N PHE A 416 -13.74 8.47 14.27
CA PHE A 416 -13.60 9.90 14.00
C PHE A 416 -14.93 10.61 14.12
N ALA A 417 -14.91 11.77 14.77
CA ALA A 417 -16.02 12.73 14.76
C ALA A 417 -15.46 14.14 14.76
N LYS A 418 -16.12 15.06 14.04
CA LYS A 418 -15.74 16.49 13.99
C LYS A 418 -14.25 16.72 13.71
N GLY A 419 -13.66 15.90 12.82
CA GLY A 419 -12.25 16.00 12.43
C GLY A 419 -11.22 15.42 13.40
N LYS A 420 -11.66 14.74 14.48
CA LYS A 420 -10.78 14.23 15.54
C LYS A 420 -11.02 12.75 15.78
N VAL A 421 -9.99 12.07 16.27
CA VAL A 421 -10.12 10.70 16.80
C VAL A 421 -10.81 10.77 18.16
N ILE A 422 -11.94 10.08 18.30
CA ILE A 422 -12.67 9.95 19.56
C ILE A 422 -12.27 8.66 20.28
N VAL A 423 -12.14 7.57 19.51
CA VAL A 423 -11.82 6.24 20.05
C VAL A 423 -10.78 5.55 19.18
N GLU A 424 -9.85 4.83 19.82
CA GLU A 424 -8.89 3.94 19.19
C GLU A 424 -8.96 2.56 19.87
N THR A 425 -9.08 1.47 19.09
CA THR A 425 -9.23 0.11 19.62
C THR A 425 -8.68 -0.97 18.68
N MET A 426 -8.49 -2.20 19.17
CA MET A 426 -7.84 -3.35 18.47
C MET A 426 -8.55 -4.70 18.71
#